data_AF-A0A7S1CR17-F1
#
_entry.id   AF-A0A7S1CR17-F1
#
_cell.length_a   1.000
_cell.length_b   1.000
_cell.length_c   1.000
_cell.angle_alpha   90.00
_cell.angle_beta   90.00
_cell.angle_gamma   90.00
#
_symmetry.space_group_name_H-M   'P 1'
#
loop_
_entity.id
_entity.type
_entity.pdbx_description
1 polymer ?
#
loop_
_entity_poly.entity_id
_entity_poly.type
_entity_poly.pdbx_seq_one_letter_code
_entity_poly.pdbx_strand_id
1 'polypeptide(L)'
;GGRGVFPDNVAFRREDVLMGDGDEESFDVITCLSVTKWLHLNHGDDGVRRLFFRAHRMLRPGGVFILEPQAWASYKKRKNLSPTHAANYDAIALKPDQFA
;
A
#
# COMPACT_ATOMS: atom_id res chain seq x y z
N GLY A 1 16.27 26.85 12.44
CA GLY A 1 16.49 25.42 12.14
C GLY A 1 16.51 25.26 10.64
N GLY A 2 17.46 24.53 10.09
CA GLY A 2 17.52 24.28 8.65
C GLY A 2 16.55 23.17 8.25
N ARG A 3 15.91 23.31 7.07
CA ARG A 3 15.15 22.23 6.44
C ARG A 3 16.00 20.95 6.45
N GLY A 4 15.46 19.87 7.02
CA GLY A 4 16.14 18.57 7.10
C GLY A 4 16.47 18.08 8.51
N VAL A 5 16.28 18.93 9.54
CA VAL A 5 16.43 18.52 10.94
C VAL A 5 15.06 18.31 11.57
N PHE A 6 14.94 17.33 12.46
CA PHE A 6 13.72 17.11 13.25
C PHE A 6 13.35 18.36 14.07
N PRO A 7 12.06 18.76 14.14
CA PRO A 7 10.88 18.08 13.58
C PRO A 7 10.52 18.51 12.14
N ASP A 8 11.25 19.45 11.55
CA ASP A 8 10.94 20.05 10.24
C ASP A 8 11.13 19.07 9.06
N ASN A 9 11.63 17.86 9.32
CA ASN A 9 11.81 16.77 8.33
C ASN A 9 10.71 15.70 8.37
N VAL A 10 9.65 15.88 9.15
CA VAL A 10 8.51 14.95 9.23
C VAL A 10 7.20 15.69 8.97
N ALA A 11 6.33 15.10 8.15
CA ALA A 11 4.98 15.58 7.91
C ALA A 11 3.99 14.40 7.89
N PHE A 12 2.75 14.65 8.31
CA PHE A 12 1.66 13.69 8.26
C PHE A 12 0.56 14.21 7.34
N ARG A 13 0.03 13.34 6.48
CA ARG A 13 -1.09 13.64 5.59
C ARG A 13 -2.21 12.62 5.82
N ARG A 14 -3.46 13.07 5.72
CA ARG A 14 -4.65 12.21 5.73
C ARG A 14 -5.14 12.07 4.30
N GLU A 15 -4.86 10.92 3.69
CA GLU A 15 -5.15 10.65 2.29
C GLU A 15 -5.48 9.17 2.08
N ASP A 16 -6.22 8.89 1.01
CA ASP A 16 -6.28 7.55 0.43
C ASP A 16 -5.15 7.46 -0.60
N VAL A 17 -4.15 6.63 -0.33
CA VAL A 17 -2.99 6.46 -1.20
C VAL A 17 -3.38 5.97 -2.59
N LEU A 18 -4.55 5.37 -2.79
CA LEU A 18 -5.02 4.95 -4.11
C LEU A 18 -5.64 6.09 -4.94
N MET A 19 -5.88 7.26 -4.32
CA MET A 19 -6.58 8.39 -4.93
C MET A 19 -5.66 9.59 -5.17
N GLY A 20 -6.03 10.43 -6.14
CA GLY A 20 -5.34 11.69 -6.48
C GLY A 20 -4.17 11.56 -7.46
N ASP A 21 -3.64 12.69 -7.91
CA ASP A 21 -2.46 12.76 -8.77
C ASP A 21 -1.22 12.71 -7.87
N GLY A 22 -0.54 11.57 -7.84
CA GLY A 22 0.57 11.35 -6.89
C GLY A 22 1.73 12.30 -7.12
N ASP A 23 2.52 12.51 -6.06
CA ASP A 23 3.81 13.19 -6.13
C ASP A 23 4.79 12.30 -6.94
N GLU A 24 4.85 12.49 -8.27
CA GLU A 24 5.77 11.76 -9.16
C GLU A 24 7.23 11.97 -8.76
N GLU A 25 8.06 10.92 -8.85
CA GLU A 25 9.52 10.96 -8.62
C GLU A 25 9.93 11.73 -7.34
N SER A 26 9.13 11.62 -6.29
CA SER A 26 9.26 12.43 -5.09
C SER A 26 9.94 11.71 -3.93
N PHE A 27 10.07 10.38 -4.01
CA PHE A 27 10.58 9.55 -2.92
C PHE A 27 11.76 8.69 -3.37
N ASP A 28 12.79 8.63 -2.52
CA ASP A 28 13.90 7.69 -2.69
C ASP A 28 13.56 6.31 -2.09
N VAL A 29 12.75 6.29 -1.03
CA VAL A 29 12.30 5.08 -0.36
C VAL A 29 10.81 5.20 -0.01
N ILE A 30 10.04 4.16 -0.30
CA ILE A 30 8.65 4.02 0.15
C ILE A 30 8.53 2.74 0.96
N THR A 31 7.98 2.84 2.18
CA THR A 31 7.71 1.69 3.05
C THR A 31 6.22 1.38 3.06
N CYS A 32 5.84 0.14 2.75
CA CYS A 32 4.48 -0.38 2.82
C CYS A 32 4.44 -1.54 3.80
N LEU A 33 4.26 -1.21 5.08
CA LEU A 33 4.44 -2.15 6.18
C LEU A 33 3.09 -2.54 6.77
N SER A 34 2.77 -3.83 6.79
CA SER A 34 1.59 -4.35 7.47
C SER A 34 0.25 -3.69 7.08
N VAL A 35 0.11 -3.21 5.84
CA VAL A 35 -1.12 -2.58 5.33
C VAL A 35 -1.73 -3.26 4.11
N THR A 36 -0.99 -4.08 3.37
CA THR A 36 -1.46 -4.66 2.10
C THR A 36 -2.73 -5.49 2.26
N LYS A 37 -2.86 -6.28 3.33
CA LYS A 37 -4.10 -7.03 3.61
C LYS A 37 -5.34 -6.15 3.68
N TRP A 38 -5.23 -5.00 4.35
CA TRP A 38 -6.38 -4.12 4.53
C TRP A 38 -6.78 -3.47 3.22
N LEU A 39 -5.81 -3.02 2.45
CA LEU A 39 -6.04 -2.49 1.11
C LEU A 39 -6.67 -3.55 0.20
N HIS A 40 -6.15 -4.78 0.24
CA HIS A 40 -6.61 -5.90 -0.56
C HIS A 40 -8.05 -6.34 -0.21
N LEU A 41 -8.41 -6.36 1.08
CA LEU A 41 -9.79 -6.64 1.52
C LEU A 41 -10.76 -5.50 1.17
N ASN A 42 -10.32 -4.24 1.13
CA ASN A 42 -11.19 -3.11 0.78
C ASN A 42 -11.33 -2.90 -0.73
N HIS A 43 -10.29 -3.20 -1.52
CA HIS A 43 -10.21 -2.81 -2.94
C HIS A 43 -9.90 -3.97 -3.90
N GLY A 44 -9.80 -5.21 -3.40
CA GLY A 44 -9.48 -6.39 -4.20
C GLY A 44 -8.10 -6.33 -4.85
N ASP A 45 -7.85 -7.25 -5.78
CA ASP A 45 -6.59 -7.32 -6.53
C ASP A 45 -6.27 -6.00 -7.25
N ASP A 46 -7.29 -5.30 -7.75
CA ASP A 46 -7.12 -4.04 -8.46
C ASP A 46 -6.56 -2.94 -7.56
N GLY A 47 -6.95 -2.92 -6.29
CA GLY A 47 -6.32 -2.05 -5.30
C GLY A 47 -4.82 -2.33 -5.18
N VAL A 48 -4.44 -3.61 -5.09
CA VAL A 48 -3.02 -4.01 -4.95
C VAL A 48 -2.22 -3.62 -6.19
N ARG A 49 -2.76 -3.87 -7.40
CA ARG A 49 -2.10 -3.46 -8.66
C ARG A 49 -1.90 -1.95 -8.72
N ARG A 50 -2.92 -1.17 -8.34
CA ARG A 50 -2.84 0.29 -8.28
C ARG A 50 -1.82 0.77 -7.26
N LEU A 51 -1.75 0.12 -6.09
CA LEU A 51 -0.74 0.43 -5.07
C LEU A 51 0.68 0.27 -5.63
N PHE A 52 1.00 -0.86 -6.26
CA PHE A 52 2.32 -1.11 -6.83
C PHE A 52 2.66 -0.15 -7.97
N PHE A 53 1.71 0.08 -8.88
CA PHE A 53 1.89 1.05 -9.97
C PHE A 53 2.17 2.46 -9.43
N ARG A 54 1.45 2.87 -8.40
CA ARG A 54 1.59 4.18 -7.82
C ARG A 54 2.89 4.33 -7.03
N ALA A 55 3.26 3.32 -6.24
CA ALA A 55 4.56 3.28 -5.56
C ALA A 55 5.71 3.41 -6.57
N HIS A 56 5.63 2.69 -7.71
CA HIS A 56 6.61 2.82 -8.78
C HIS A 56 6.68 4.25 -9.35
N ARG A 57 5.55 4.91 -9.63
CA ARG A 57 5.54 6.29 -10.14
C ARG A 57 6.05 7.34 -9.15
N MET A 58 5.81 7.10 -7.86
CA MET A 58 6.24 8.01 -6.80
C MET A 58 7.74 7.88 -6.49
N LEU A 59 8.35 6.73 -6.81
CA LEU A 59 9.78 6.51 -6.63
C LEU A 59 10.58 7.21 -7.73
N ARG A 60 11.70 7.81 -7.34
CA ARG A 60 12.74 8.26 -8.28
C ARG A 60 13.38 7.06 -8.97
N PRO A 61 14.01 7.25 -10.15
CA PRO A 61 14.88 6.23 -10.73
C PRO A 61 15.90 5.71 -9.71
N GLY A 62 15.92 4.39 -9.49
CA GLY A 62 16.78 3.73 -8.49
C GLY A 62 16.23 3.72 -7.06
N GLY A 63 15.04 4.28 -6.82
CA GLY A 63 14.37 4.24 -5.53
C GLY A 63 13.91 2.83 -5.13
N VAL A 64 13.65 2.65 -3.84
CA VAL A 64 13.36 1.33 -3.24
C VAL A 64 11.96 1.28 -2.63
N PHE A 65 11.20 0.26 -3.01
CA PHE A 65 9.93 -0.09 -2.37
C PHE A 65 10.13 -1.22 -1.36
N ILE A 66 9.97 -0.92 -0.07
CA ILE A 66 10.08 -1.91 1.02
C ILE A 66 8.67 -2.38 1.37
N LEU A 67 8.36 -3.62 0.99
CA LEU A 67 7.05 -4.24 1.20
C LEU A 67 7.12 -5.30 2.31
N GLU A 68 6.24 -5.18 3.31
CA GLU A 68 5.98 -6.25 4.28
C GLU A 68 4.51 -6.70 4.14
N PRO A 69 4.24 -7.70 3.30
CA PRO A 69 2.88 -8.18 3.11
C PRO A 69 2.47 -9.13 4.24
N GLN A 70 1.22 -9.04 4.69
CA GLN A 70 0.72 -10.02 5.65
C GLN A 70 0.38 -11.34 4.96
N ALA A 71 0.69 -12.46 5.62
CA ALA A 71 0.40 -13.80 5.11
C ALA A 71 -1.08 -14.02 4.82
N TRP A 72 -1.40 -14.78 3.76
CA TRP A 72 -2.77 -15.11 3.34
C TRP A 72 -3.63 -15.70 4.46
N ALA A 73 -3.05 -16.56 5.31
CA ALA A 73 -3.75 -17.15 6.45
C ALA A 73 -4.37 -16.11 7.41
N SER A 74 -3.80 -14.91 7.48
CA SER A 74 -4.30 -13.82 8.33
C SER A 74 -5.57 -13.14 7.78
N TYR A 75 -5.89 -13.31 6.50
CA TYR A 75 -7.06 -12.70 5.84
C TYR A 75 -8.36 -13.34 6.34
N LYS A 76 -8.37 -14.67 6.51
CA LYS A 76 -9.56 -15.43 6.93
C LYS A 76 -10.15 -14.92 8.25
N LYS A 77 -9.31 -14.44 9.17
CA LYS A 77 -9.73 -13.89 10.47
C LYS A 77 -10.45 -12.54 10.36
N ARG A 78 -10.29 -11.83 9.24
CA ARG A 78 -10.75 -10.45 9.04
C ARG A 78 -11.74 -10.30 7.88
N LYS A 79 -11.91 -11.31 7.03
CA LYS A 79 -12.77 -11.22 5.84
C LYS A 79 -14.24 -10.88 6.11
N ASN A 80 -14.78 -11.21 7.28
CA ASN A 80 -16.19 -10.97 7.61
C ASN A 80 -16.43 -9.63 8.34
N LEU A 81 -15.45 -8.73 8.36
CA LEU A 81 -15.63 -7.42 9.01
C LEU A 81 -16.56 -6.47 8.23
N SER A 82 -16.76 -6.71 6.93
CA SER A 82 -17.74 -6.01 6.11
C SER A 82 -18.17 -6.89 4.92
N PRO A 83 -19.33 -6.63 4.30
CA PRO A 83 -19.73 -7.30 3.06
C PRO A 83 -18.69 -7.13 1.94
N THR A 84 -18.07 -5.95 1.84
CA THR A 84 -17.00 -5.67 0.88
C THR A 84 -15.79 -6.57 1.12
N HIS A 85 -15.37 -6.75 2.37
CA HIS A 85 -14.24 -7.63 2.70
C HIS A 85 -14.52 -9.08 2.34
N ALA A 86 -15.76 -9.55 2.56
CA ALA A 86 -16.15 -10.91 2.23
C ALA A 86 -16.15 -11.12 0.71
N ALA A 87 -16.82 -10.23 -0.02
CA ALA A 87 -16.89 -10.27 -1.48
C ALA A 87 -15.49 -10.21 -2.13
N ASN A 88 -14.66 -9.27 -1.70
CA ASN A 88 -13.29 -9.17 -2.19
C ASN A 88 -12.48 -10.41 -1.84
N TYR A 89 -12.51 -10.87 -0.58
CA TYR A 89 -11.77 -12.05 -0.16
C TYR A 89 -12.06 -13.27 -1.04
N ASP A 90 -13.33 -13.51 -1.35
CA ASP A 90 -13.76 -14.62 -2.19
C ASP A 90 -13.34 -14.44 -3.67
N ALA A 91 -13.18 -13.19 -4.12
CA ALA A 91 -12.73 -12.86 -5.48
C ALA A 91 -11.20 -12.72 -5.66
N ILE A 92 -10.40 -12.66 -4.57
CA ILE A 92 -8.95 -12.47 -4.66
C ILE A 92 -8.31 -13.62 -5.45
N ALA A 93 -7.59 -13.28 -6.51
CA ALA A 93 -6.77 -14.21 -7.28
C ALA A 93 -5.27 -14.00 -7.03
N LEU A 94 -4.81 -12.75 -6.89
CA LEU A 94 -3.42 -12.40 -6.64
C LEU A 94 -3.08 -12.53 -5.15
N LYS A 95 -2.50 -13.64 -4.72
CA LYS A 95 -2.16 -13.89 -3.31
C LYS A 95 -0.84 -13.20 -2.90
N PRO A 96 -0.61 -12.94 -1.60
CA PRO A 96 0.59 -12.22 -1.12
C PRO A 96 1.94 -12.82 -1.51
N ASP A 97 2.00 -14.15 -1.70
CA ASP A 97 3.18 -14.88 -2.19
C ASP A 97 3.50 -14.62 -3.67
N GLN A 98 2.57 -14.00 -4.40
CA GLN A 98 2.71 -13.62 -5.81
C GLN A 98 2.99 -12.13 -5.99
N PHE A 99 3.25 -11.38 -4.91
CA PHE A 99 3.55 -9.95 -4.99
C PHE A 99 4.98 -9.64 -5.47
N ALA A 100 5.84 -10.65 -5.54
CA ALA A 100 7.23 -10.56 -5.97
C ALA A 100 7.50 -11.48 -7.17
#